data_AF-A0A939LZF3-F1
#
_entry.id   AF-A0A939LZF3-F1
#
_cell.length_a   1.000
_cell.length_b   1.000
_cell.length_c   1.000
_cell.angle_alpha   90.00
_cell.angle_beta   90.00
_cell.angle_gamma   90.00
#
_symmetry.space_group_name_H-M   'P 1'
#
loop_
_entity.id
_entity.type
_entity.pdbx_description
1 polymer ?
#
loop_
_entity_poly.entity_id
_entity_poly.type
_entity_poly.pdbx_seq_one_letter_code
_entity_poly.pdbx_strand_id
1 'polypeptide(L)'
;MAEWGGRRAQAYTAEVLETYGTICRLCGLDGADTADHIVPRSKGGDLYDITNGRPAHLSCNSSRGNRDVEVKIESGLAFFKTTDT
;
A
#
# COMPACT_ATOMS: atom_id res chain seq x y z
N MET A 1 -20.55 9.43 8.37
CA MET A 1 -19.31 8.78 7.88
C MET A 1 -18.75 9.68 6.79
N ALA A 2 -17.46 10.00 6.81
CA ALA A 2 -16.90 10.84 5.74
C ALA A 2 -17.00 10.08 4.40
N GLU A 3 -17.37 10.75 3.33
CA GLU A 3 -17.42 10.14 2.00
C GLU A 3 -16.04 10.23 1.33
N TRP A 4 -15.68 9.19 0.57
CA TRP A 4 -14.49 9.20 -0.27
C TRP A 4 -14.74 9.97 -1.57
N GLY A 5 -13.92 10.97 -1.87
CA GLY A 5 -13.92 11.61 -3.19
C GLY A 5 -13.53 13.09 -3.18
N GLY A 6 -13.61 13.69 -4.37
CA GLY A 6 -13.39 15.12 -4.60
C GLY A 6 -12.02 15.63 -4.14
N ARG A 7 -11.99 16.89 -3.69
CA ARG A 7 -10.76 17.58 -3.27
C ARG A 7 -10.06 16.92 -2.09
N ARG A 8 -10.81 16.28 -1.18
CA ARG A 8 -10.22 15.57 -0.03
C ARG A 8 -9.42 14.34 -0.48
N ALA A 9 -9.95 13.56 -1.42
CA ALA A 9 -9.22 12.42 -1.99
C ALA A 9 -7.96 12.86 -2.76
N GLN A 10 -8.02 14.00 -3.47
CA GLN A 10 -6.85 14.58 -4.14
C GLN A 10 -5.78 15.03 -3.13
N ALA A 11 -6.18 15.75 -2.07
CA ALA A 11 -5.28 16.20 -1.02
C ALA A 11 -4.61 15.02 -0.30
N TYR A 12 -5.39 13.99 0.06
CA TYR A 12 -4.86 12.77 0.66
C TYR A 12 -3.88 12.03 -0.26
N THR A 13 -4.16 11.97 -1.56
CA THR A 13 -3.25 11.34 -2.53
C THR A 13 -1.93 12.11 -2.59
N ALA A 14 -2.00 13.45 -2.67
CA ALA A 14 -0.80 14.29 -2.67
C ALA A 14 0.01 14.12 -1.38
N GLU A 15 -0.65 14.10 -0.22
CA GLU A 15 -0.02 13.91 1.10
C GLU A 15 0.69 12.55 1.22
N VAL A 16 0.06 11.46 0.74
CA VAL A 16 0.66 10.12 0.71
C VAL A 16 1.91 10.09 -0.18
N LEU A 17 1.85 10.69 -1.37
CA LEU A 17 2.99 10.72 -2.30
C LEU A 17 4.13 11.62 -1.79
N GLU A 18 3.80 12.75 -1.15
CA GLU A 18 4.80 13.63 -0.52
C GLU A 18 5.50 12.93 0.65
N THR A 19 4.75 12.18 1.46
CA THR A 19 5.29 11.54 2.67
C THR A 19 6.09 10.28 2.38
N TYR A 20 5.63 9.45 1.45
CA TYR A 20 6.19 8.12 1.21
C TYR A 20 6.92 8.00 -0.15
N GLY A 21 6.95 9.06 -0.94
CA GLY A 21 7.52 9.08 -2.29
C GLY A 21 6.63 8.38 -3.31
N THR A 22 7.24 7.93 -4.39
CA THR A 22 6.55 7.43 -5.60
C THR A 22 6.83 5.96 -5.90
N ILE A 23 7.49 5.23 -4.99
CA ILE A 23 7.70 3.79 -5.14
C ILE A 23 6.40 3.04 -4.83
N CYS A 24 5.85 2.37 -5.84
CA CYS A 24 4.63 1.60 -5.70
C CYS A 24 4.82 0.46 -4.71
N ARG A 25 4.01 0.41 -3.63
CA ARG A 25 4.12 -0.65 -2.61
C ARG A 25 3.80 -2.05 -3.14
N LEU A 26 3.05 -2.12 -4.24
CA LEU A 26 2.51 -3.37 -4.78
C LEU A 26 3.48 -4.05 -5.76
N CYS A 27 4.22 -3.28 -6.56
CA CYS A 27 5.16 -3.82 -7.56
C CYS A 27 6.62 -3.42 -7.33
N GLY A 28 6.89 -2.45 -6.46
CA GLY A 28 8.25 -1.97 -6.15
C GLY A 28 8.87 -1.04 -7.18
N LEU A 29 8.15 -0.65 -8.23
CA LEU A 29 8.64 0.28 -9.26
C LEU A 29 8.23 1.72 -8.96
N ASP A 30 9.03 2.68 -9.43
CA ASP A 30 8.76 4.12 -9.32
C ASP A 30 7.57 4.58 -10.20
N GLY A 31 7.11 5.81 -9.98
CA GLY A 31 6.06 6.46 -10.76
C GLY A 31 4.64 6.20 -10.26
N ALA A 32 4.46 5.86 -8.99
CA ALA A 32 3.14 5.79 -8.38
C ALA A 32 2.46 7.17 -8.37
N ASP A 33 1.17 7.18 -8.73
CA ASP A 33 0.34 8.39 -8.91
C ASP A 33 -0.98 8.34 -8.12
N THR A 34 -1.20 7.25 -7.38
CA THR A 34 -2.38 7.07 -6.53
C THR A 34 -2.00 6.63 -5.12
N ALA A 35 -2.96 6.74 -4.19
CA ALA A 35 -2.85 6.19 -2.85
C ALA A 35 -3.64 4.86 -2.73
N ASP A 36 -2.94 3.79 -2.34
CA ASP A 36 -3.50 2.51 -1.92
C ASP A 36 -3.82 2.54 -0.42
N HIS A 37 -5.04 2.17 -0.05
CA HIS A 37 -5.43 2.02 1.36
C HIS A 37 -5.01 0.64 1.88
N ILE A 38 -4.04 0.57 2.80
CA ILE A 38 -3.55 -0.70 3.38
C ILE A 38 -4.72 -1.57 3.85
N VAL A 39 -5.61 -1.00 4.65
CA VAL A 39 -6.94 -1.55 4.93
C VAL A 39 -7.93 -0.93 3.94
N PRO A 40 -8.52 -1.71 3.02
CA PRO A 40 -9.43 -1.19 2.00
C PRO A 40 -10.61 -0.41 2.58
N ARG A 41 -11.03 0.65 1.89
CA ARG A 41 -12.20 1.46 2.27
C ARG A 41 -13.45 0.62 2.49
N SER A 42 -13.68 -0.38 1.65
CA SER A 42 -14.83 -1.30 1.75
C SER A 42 -14.76 -2.27 2.95
N LYS A 43 -13.61 -2.37 3.61
CA LYS A 43 -13.39 -3.17 4.83
C LYS A 43 -13.32 -2.29 6.09
N GLY A 44 -13.70 -1.01 5.99
CA GLY A 44 -13.72 -0.09 7.13
C GLY A 44 -12.37 0.55 7.47
N GLY A 45 -11.39 0.49 6.55
CA GLY A 45 -10.15 1.25 6.71
C GLY A 45 -10.41 2.76 6.72
N ASP A 46 -9.63 3.50 7.50
CA ASP A 46 -9.74 4.96 7.55
C ASP A 46 -9.46 5.55 6.16
N LEU A 47 -10.32 6.48 5.75
CA LEU A 47 -10.31 7.05 4.41
C LEU A 47 -9.18 8.06 4.19
N TYR A 48 -8.79 8.79 5.25
CA TYR A 48 -7.90 9.94 5.16
C TYR A 48 -6.79 9.91 6.21
N ASP A 49 -6.61 8.81 6.95
CA ASP A 49 -5.43 8.58 7.77
C ASP A 49 -4.24 8.21 6.89
N ILE A 50 -3.21 9.05 6.92
CA ILE A 50 -1.97 8.87 6.17
C ILE A 50 -1.29 7.53 6.49
N THR A 51 -1.43 7.02 7.72
CA THR A 51 -0.84 5.74 8.12
C THR A 51 -1.44 4.57 7.35
N ASN A 52 -2.71 4.71 6.91
CA ASN A 52 -3.42 3.75 6.08
C ASN A 52 -3.13 3.93 4.58
N GLY A 53 -2.38 4.94 4.14
CA GLY A 53 -2.10 5.22 2.73
C GLY A 53 -0.69 4.82 2.30
N ARG A 54 -0.53 4.23 1.11
CA ARG A 54 0.78 4.04 0.48
C ARG A 54 0.76 4.35 -1.02
N PRO A 55 1.89 4.73 -1.63
CA PRO A 55 1.97 4.97 -3.06
C PRO A 55 1.66 3.69 -3.84
N ALA A 56 0.83 3.80 -4.88
CA ALA A 56 0.62 2.75 -5.86
C ALA A 56 0.32 3.34 -7.25
N HIS A 57 0.72 2.64 -8.31
CA HIS A 57 0.21 2.92 -9.66
C HIS A 57 -1.29 2.66 -9.71
N LEU A 58 -2.01 3.46 -10.49
CA LEU A 58 -3.44 3.24 -10.74
C LEU A 58 -3.77 1.80 -11.15
N SER A 59 -2.99 1.20 -12.06
CA SER A 59 -3.20 -0.17 -12.54
C SER A 59 -2.99 -1.22 -11.46
N CYS A 60 -1.94 -1.08 -10.65
CA CYS A 60 -1.65 -1.98 -9.53
C CYS A 60 -2.73 -1.87 -8.44
N ASN A 61 -3.11 -0.65 -8.07
CA ASN A 61 -4.14 -0.36 -7.07
C ASN A 61 -5.51 -0.94 -7.51
N SER A 62 -5.89 -0.68 -8.77
CA SER A 62 -7.12 -1.24 -9.36
C SER A 62 -7.09 -2.77 -9.42
N SER A 63 -5.94 -3.36 -9.77
CA SER A 63 -5.81 -4.82 -9.76
C SER A 63 -5.97 -5.35 -8.35
N ARG A 64 -5.28 -4.80 -7.36
CA ARG A 64 -5.35 -5.23 -5.96
C ARG A 64 -6.81 -5.25 -5.46
N GLY A 65 -7.56 -4.17 -5.69
CA GLY A 65 -8.95 -4.06 -5.24
C GLY A 65 -9.06 -4.08 -3.71
N ASN A 66 -9.96 -4.91 -3.16
CA ASN A 66 -10.13 -5.06 -1.70
C ASN A 66 -9.35 -6.26 -1.12
N ARG A 67 -8.41 -6.83 -1.87
CA ARG A 67 -7.61 -7.97 -1.40
C ARG A 67 -6.63 -7.52 -0.33
N ASP A 68 -6.47 -8.34 0.70
CA ASP A 68 -5.45 -8.11 1.70
C ASP A 68 -4.07 -8.26 1.05
N VAL A 69 -3.12 -7.42 1.44
CA VAL A 69 -1.74 -7.57 0.97
C VAL A 69 -1.15 -8.74 1.73
N GLU A 70 -0.97 -9.88 1.07
CA GLU A 70 -0.33 -11.05 1.66
C GLU A 70 1.12 -10.69 2.03
N VAL A 71 1.41 -10.60 3.32
CA VAL A 71 2.79 -10.45 3.81
C VAL A 71 3.41 -11.84 3.82
N LYS A 72 4.30 -12.10 2.87
CA LYS A 72 5.14 -13.30 2.92
C LYS A 72 6.20 -13.09 3.99
N ILE A 73 6.02 -13.72 5.15
CA ILE A 73 7.02 -13.76 6.21
C ILE A 73 7.97 -14.92 5.88
N GLU A 74 9.15 -14.59 5.36
CA GLU A 74 10.22 -15.56 5.17
C GLU A 74 11.16 -15.50 6.38
N SER A 75 11.28 -16.63 7.12
CA SER A 75 12.13 -16.68 8.31
C SER A 75 13.63 -16.61 8.00
N GLY A 76 14.03 -16.84 6.75
CA GLY A 76 15.44 -16.90 6.33
C GLY A 76 16.24 -18.05 6.95
N LEU A 77 15.67 -18.81 7.90
CA LEU A 77 16.35 -19.90 8.62
C LEU A 77 16.85 -21.01 7.69
N ALA A 78 16.19 -21.19 6.54
CA ALA A 78 16.62 -22.14 5.52
C ALA A 78 17.98 -21.81 4.89
N PHE A 79 18.41 -20.53 4.90
CA PHE A 79 19.75 -20.13 4.43
C PHE A 79 20.87 -20.53 5.40
N PHE A 80 20.56 -20.72 6.68
CA PHE A 80 21.53 -21.00 7.73
C PHE A 80 21.58 -22.48 8.13
N LYS A 81 21.27 -23.43 7.23
CA LYS A 81 21.44 -24.86 7.51
C LYS A 81 22.89 -25.13 7.92
N THR A 82 23.12 -25.28 9.22
CA THR A 82 24.37 -25.77 9.76
C THR A 82 24.53 -27.20 9.25
N THR A 83 25.59 -27.42 8.48
CA THR A 83 26.06 -28.77 8.19
C THR A 83 26.74 -29.26 9.45
N ASP A 84 25.95 -29.78 10.40
CA ASP A 84 26.48 -30.49 11.54
C ASP A 84 27.20 -31.75 11.02
N THR A 85 28.51 -31.77 11.26
CA THR A 85 29.45 -32.86 10.95
C THR A 85 29.58 -33.76 12.17
#